data_AF-A0A5C7GRT3-F1
#
_entry.id   AF-A0A5C7GRT3-F1
#
_cell.length_a   1.000
_cell.length_b   1.000
_cell.length_c   1.000
_cell.angle_alpha   90.00
_cell.angle_beta   90.00
_cell.angle_gamma   90.00
#
_symmetry.space_group_name_H-M   'P 1'
#
loop_
_entity.id
_entity.type
_entity.pdbx_description
1 polymer ?
#
loop_
_entity_poly.entity_id
_entity_poly.type
_entity_poly.pdbx_seq_one_letter_code
_entity_poly.pdbx_strand_id
1 'polypeptide(L)'
;MLYEDSINGALSKLCFLCLQNSLSTFVEHLSKHSYGSQQKYSFSHTLSINIHQLYVLPSMAAKTTTFFFLLFFSLNLQCSSSDNWIRAGYWHSGTALPVSEINSDLFTHLMCAFARINSSTYHIFIDSNYEQSFSNFTNTVKRKNPSVTTLLSIFGVKQDSEIFSSMINQSSSRQSFIESSIETARLYGFDGLNLAAVMPGNSTSMTNMGTLLEDWRTAVGSESRNSGKSELLLVMTGCYFSATRLLSYLVESMKKSLDWVDVLAFDNYLPTRDNFTGPHSALYGSSSSSTWLNINNSVQEWLNRGFLATCWKYNTLIHCDGESDHEYQ
;
A
#
# COMPACT_ATOMS: atom_id res chain seq x y z
N MET A 1 -11.64 14.77 -23.48
CA MET A 1 -12.90 14.00 -23.43
C MET A 1 -13.27 13.35 -24.78
N LEU A 2 -12.30 13.03 -25.65
CA LEU A 2 -12.53 12.28 -26.91
C LEU A 2 -11.41 11.24 -27.18
N TYR A 3 -10.68 10.81 -26.14
CA TYR A 3 -9.60 9.83 -26.28
C TYR A 3 -9.76 8.58 -25.38
N GLU A 4 -10.66 8.62 -24.38
CA GLU A 4 -10.95 7.46 -23.50
C GLU A 4 -11.96 6.48 -24.12
N ASP A 5 -12.88 6.95 -24.97
CA ASP A 5 -13.93 6.07 -25.55
C ASP A 5 -13.38 5.09 -26.60
N SER A 6 -12.25 5.40 -27.23
CA SER A 6 -11.61 4.53 -28.23
C SER A 6 -10.98 3.28 -27.60
N ILE A 7 -10.44 3.41 -26.38
CA ILE A 7 -9.73 2.31 -25.69
C ILE A 7 -10.74 1.35 -25.05
N ASN A 8 -11.81 1.87 -24.46
CA ASN A 8 -12.90 1.07 -23.90
C ASN A 8 -13.66 0.29 -24.99
N GLY A 9 -13.85 0.88 -26.17
CA GLY A 9 -14.45 0.21 -27.32
C GLY A 9 -13.60 -0.93 -27.90
N ALA A 10 -12.26 -0.80 -27.88
CA ALA A 10 -11.34 -1.82 -28.36
C ALA A 10 -11.23 -3.01 -27.40
N LEU A 11 -11.19 -2.75 -26.09
CA LEU A 11 -11.15 -3.79 -25.05
C LEU A 11 -12.44 -4.60 -24.99
N SER A 12 -13.60 -3.95 -25.15
CA SER A 12 -14.91 -4.63 -25.22
C SER A 12 -14.99 -5.59 -26.42
N LYS A 13 -14.49 -5.17 -27.60
CA LYS A 13 -14.46 -6.02 -28.80
C LYS A 13 -13.51 -7.21 -28.66
N LEU A 14 -12.34 -7.03 -28.06
CA LEU A 14 -11.38 -8.11 -27.79
C LEU A 14 -11.96 -9.16 -26.82
N CYS A 15 -12.68 -8.70 -25.78
CA CYS A 15 -13.36 -9.58 -24.83
C CYS A 15 -14.47 -10.40 -25.51
N PHE A 16 -15.25 -9.76 -26.39
CA PHE A 16 -16.33 -10.42 -27.14
C PHE A 16 -15.81 -11.48 -28.14
N LEU A 17 -14.69 -11.18 -28.81
CA LEU A 17 -14.03 -12.13 -29.74
C LEU A 17 -13.42 -13.32 -28.99
N CYS A 18 -12.84 -13.12 -27.81
CA CYS A 18 -12.38 -14.21 -26.95
C CYS A 18 -13.55 -15.09 -26.47
N LEU A 19 -14.70 -14.49 -26.13
CA LEU A 19 -15.92 -15.23 -25.76
C LEU A 19 -16.48 -16.05 -26.92
N GLN A 20 -16.51 -15.52 -28.14
CA GLN A 20 -16.95 -16.27 -29.33
C GLN A 20 -16.04 -17.45 -29.66
N ASN A 21 -14.71 -17.26 -29.59
CA ASN A 21 -13.77 -18.35 -29.80
C ASN A 21 -13.91 -19.44 -28.74
N SER A 22 -14.11 -19.08 -27.47
CA SER A 22 -14.29 -20.03 -26.36
C SER A 22 -15.56 -20.88 -26.52
N LEU A 23 -16.66 -20.28 -26.98
CA LEU A 23 -17.91 -21.00 -27.26
C LEU A 23 -17.78 -21.93 -28.48
N SER A 24 -17.07 -21.51 -29.52
CA SER A 24 -16.80 -22.33 -30.71
C SER A 24 -16.05 -23.62 -30.35
N THR A 25 -14.97 -23.52 -29.57
CA THR A 25 -14.17 -24.67 -29.14
C THR A 25 -14.96 -25.62 -28.24
N PHE A 26 -15.87 -25.09 -27.42
CA PHE A 26 -16.72 -25.90 -26.53
C PHE A 26 -17.78 -26.68 -27.32
N VAL A 27 -18.38 -26.08 -28.36
CA VAL A 27 -19.35 -26.77 -29.25
C VAL A 27 -18.66 -27.84 -30.10
N GLU A 28 -17.44 -27.61 -30.58
CA GLU A 28 -16.64 -28.64 -31.26
C GLU A 28 -16.28 -29.82 -30.33
N HIS A 29 -16.03 -29.55 -29.04
CA HIS A 29 -15.70 -30.59 -28.07
C HIS A 29 -16.91 -31.48 -27.74
N LEU A 30 -18.11 -30.90 -27.69
CA LEU A 30 -19.36 -31.64 -27.51
C LEU A 30 -19.75 -32.45 -28.76
N SER A 31 -19.45 -31.94 -29.96
CA SER A 31 -19.64 -32.66 -31.23
C SER A 31 -18.76 -33.91 -31.33
N LYS A 32 -17.52 -33.85 -30.86
CA LYS A 32 -16.57 -34.99 -30.90
C LYS A 32 -16.85 -36.10 -29.89
N HIS A 33 -17.61 -35.83 -28.82
CA HIS A 33 -17.91 -36.82 -27.78
C HIS A 33 -19.23 -37.59 -27.98
N SER A 34 -19.98 -37.34 -29.06
CA SER A 34 -21.27 -37.97 -29.31
C SER A 34 -21.40 -38.55 -30.72
N TYR A 35 -20.48 -39.42 -31.18
CA TYR A 35 -20.77 -40.32 -32.31
C TYR A 35 -19.96 -41.62 -32.22
N GLY A 36 -20.59 -42.66 -31.66
CA GLY A 36 -20.16 -44.05 -31.73
C GLY A 36 -21.33 -44.93 -32.18
N SER A 37 -21.49 -45.12 -33.49
CA SER A 37 -21.98 -46.33 -34.17
C SER A 37 -22.43 -45.98 -35.60
N GLN A 38 -21.94 -46.76 -36.57
CA GLN A 38 -22.25 -46.65 -37.98
C GLN A 38 -23.64 -47.21 -38.29
N GLN A 39 -24.39 -46.54 -39.18
CA GLN A 39 -25.10 -47.20 -40.28
C GLN A 39 -25.27 -46.22 -41.45
N LYS A 40 -24.87 -46.69 -42.65
CA LYS A 40 -25.06 -46.05 -43.96
C LYS A 40 -26.56 -46.00 -44.29
N TYR A 41 -27.08 -44.86 -44.75
CA TYR A 41 -28.00 -44.78 -45.91
C TYR A 41 -28.01 -43.33 -46.44
N SER A 42 -28.05 -43.19 -47.77
CA SER A 42 -28.19 -41.94 -48.53
C SER A 42 -29.59 -41.90 -49.13
N PHE A 43 -30.38 -40.85 -48.89
CA PHE A 43 -31.08 -40.03 -49.89
C PHE A 43 -32.06 -39.02 -49.25
N SER A 44 -31.99 -37.77 -49.74
CA SER A 44 -33.04 -36.81 -50.09
C SER A 44 -34.23 -36.46 -49.17
N HIS A 45 -34.34 -35.14 -48.91
CA HIS A 45 -35.52 -34.26 -48.81
C HIS A 45 -36.80 -34.66 -48.05
N THR A 46 -37.08 -33.82 -47.04
CA THR A 46 -38.37 -33.21 -46.67
C THR A 46 -39.52 -34.15 -46.23
N LEU A 47 -39.89 -34.11 -44.93
CA LEU A 47 -41.29 -34.01 -44.52
C LEU A 47 -41.45 -33.59 -43.04
N SER A 48 -42.44 -32.73 -42.80
CA SER A 48 -42.92 -32.23 -41.50
C SER A 48 -43.23 -33.33 -40.48
N ILE A 49 -42.93 -33.08 -39.22
CA ILE A 49 -43.55 -33.78 -38.08
C ILE A 49 -44.08 -32.74 -37.09
N ASN A 50 -45.41 -32.65 -37.04
CA ASN A 50 -46.17 -32.01 -35.97
C ASN A 50 -46.24 -32.99 -34.79
N ILE A 51 -45.70 -32.63 -33.62
CA ILE A 51 -45.99 -33.34 -32.37
C ILE A 51 -46.31 -32.30 -31.29
N HIS A 52 -47.62 -32.07 -31.15
CA HIS A 52 -48.20 -31.79 -29.84
C HIS A 52 -47.91 -32.98 -28.92
N GLN A 53 -47.61 -32.67 -27.66
CA GLN A 53 -47.19 -33.57 -26.57
C GLN A 53 -45.68 -33.82 -26.43
N LEU A 54 -45.00 -32.88 -25.78
CA LEU A 54 -44.00 -33.24 -24.77
C LEU A 54 -44.03 -32.18 -23.66
N TYR A 55 -44.87 -32.43 -22.64
CA TYR A 55 -44.72 -31.79 -21.34
C TYR A 55 -43.42 -32.33 -20.72
N VAL A 56 -42.31 -31.61 -20.92
CA VAL A 56 -41.06 -31.90 -20.21
C VAL A 56 -41.14 -31.17 -18.88
N LEU A 57 -41.44 -31.94 -17.82
CA LEU A 57 -41.18 -31.55 -16.43
C LEU A 57 -39.73 -31.03 -16.35
N PRO A 58 -39.46 -29.86 -15.76
CA PRO A 58 -38.09 -29.40 -15.57
C PRO A 58 -37.40 -30.38 -14.62
N SER A 59 -36.57 -31.26 -15.20
CA SER A 59 -35.76 -32.21 -14.47
C SER A 59 -35.02 -31.49 -13.34
N MET A 60 -35.07 -32.05 -12.14
CA MET A 60 -34.30 -31.58 -10.98
C MET A 60 -32.82 -31.36 -11.34
N ALA A 61 -32.27 -32.12 -12.28
CA ALA A 61 -30.91 -31.97 -12.79
C ALA A 61 -30.65 -30.61 -13.47
N ALA A 62 -31.64 -30.04 -14.16
CA ALA A 62 -31.49 -28.73 -14.81
C ALA A 62 -31.31 -27.61 -13.77
N LYS A 63 -32.05 -27.69 -12.65
CA LYS A 63 -31.94 -26.72 -11.54
C LYS A 63 -30.61 -26.85 -10.80
N THR A 64 -30.12 -28.08 -10.61
CA THR A 64 -28.81 -28.32 -9.97
C THR A 64 -27.67 -27.80 -10.86
N THR A 65 -27.72 -28.01 -12.17
CA THR A 65 -26.70 -27.52 -13.11
C THR A 65 -26.66 -25.99 -13.17
N THR A 66 -27.82 -25.31 -13.16
CA THR A 66 -27.87 -23.84 -13.09
C THR A 66 -27.32 -23.31 -11.76
N PHE A 67 -27.60 -23.99 -10.64
CA PHE A 67 -27.06 -23.63 -9.34
C PHE A 67 -25.53 -23.78 -9.29
N PHE A 68 -24.98 -24.89 -9.80
CA PHE A 68 -23.52 -25.07 -9.91
C PHE A 68 -22.90 -24.05 -10.86
N PHE A 69 -23.55 -23.69 -11.98
CA PHE A 69 -23.06 -22.66 -12.89
C PHE A 69 -23.02 -21.28 -12.23
N LEU A 70 -24.04 -20.91 -11.45
CA LEU A 70 -24.07 -19.64 -10.71
C LEU A 70 -23.05 -19.61 -9.57
N LEU A 71 -22.82 -20.74 -8.88
CA LEU A 71 -21.77 -20.89 -7.88
C LEU A 71 -20.36 -20.81 -8.50
N PHE A 72 -20.18 -21.39 -9.69
CA PHE A 72 -18.93 -21.29 -10.44
C PHE A 72 -18.71 -19.85 -10.94
N PHE A 73 -19.76 -19.16 -11.39
CA PHE A 73 -19.66 -17.76 -11.82
C PHE A 73 -19.38 -16.81 -10.65
N SER A 74 -19.96 -17.05 -9.46
CA SER A 74 -19.68 -16.26 -8.26
C SER A 74 -18.31 -16.56 -7.64
N LEU A 75 -17.77 -17.77 -7.82
CA LEU A 75 -16.39 -18.11 -7.45
C LEU A 75 -15.35 -17.52 -8.42
N ASN A 76 -15.71 -17.28 -9.68
CA ASN A 76 -14.83 -16.68 -10.70
C ASN A 76 -15.02 -15.16 -10.87
N LEU A 77 -16.02 -14.56 -10.21
CA LEU A 77 -16.09 -13.12 -9.94
C LEU A 77 -15.13 -12.78 -8.77
N GLN A 78 -13.89 -13.24 -8.87
CA GLN A 78 -12.81 -12.50 -8.25
C GLN A 78 -12.72 -11.22 -9.05
N CYS A 79 -13.23 -10.14 -8.45
CA CYS A 79 -12.95 -8.78 -8.88
C CYS A 79 -11.47 -8.75 -9.27
N SER A 80 -11.18 -8.51 -10.56
CA SER A 80 -9.83 -8.17 -10.99
C SER A 80 -9.38 -7.10 -10.02
N SER A 81 -8.41 -7.45 -9.16
CA SER A 81 -7.95 -6.58 -8.10
C SER A 81 -7.61 -5.26 -8.78
N SER A 82 -8.40 -4.21 -8.52
CA SER A 82 -7.97 -2.86 -8.89
C SER A 82 -6.57 -2.75 -8.31
N ASP A 83 -5.59 -2.33 -9.11
CA ASP A 83 -4.24 -2.13 -8.61
C ASP A 83 -4.34 -1.46 -7.23
N ASN A 84 -3.85 -2.14 -6.18
CA ASN A 84 -4.13 -1.78 -4.79
C ASN A 84 -3.33 -0.51 -4.42
N TRP A 85 -3.59 0.63 -5.07
CA TRP A 85 -2.87 1.87 -4.86
C TRP A 85 -3.07 2.34 -3.41
N ILE A 86 -1.96 2.70 -2.77
CA ILE A 86 -1.98 3.31 -1.44
C ILE A 86 -2.18 4.79 -1.69
N ARG A 87 -3.26 5.31 -1.12
CA ARG A 87 -3.52 6.74 -1.01
C ARG A 87 -3.33 7.05 0.46
N ALA A 88 -2.11 7.38 0.86
CA ALA A 88 -1.82 7.72 2.25
C ALA A 88 -1.88 9.22 2.48
N GLY A 89 -2.39 9.60 3.66
CA GLY A 89 -2.35 10.97 4.15
C GLY A 89 -1.75 11.00 5.55
N TYR A 90 -1.02 12.07 5.86
CA TYR A 90 -0.57 12.33 7.22
C TYR A 90 -1.52 13.32 7.89
N TRP A 91 -1.91 13.01 9.11
CA TRP A 91 -2.51 13.97 10.02
C TRP A 91 -1.49 14.26 11.12
N HIS A 92 -1.07 15.53 11.23
CA HIS A 92 -0.10 15.95 12.23
C HIS A 92 -0.84 16.59 13.41
N SER A 93 -0.49 16.19 14.64
CA SER A 93 -1.22 16.58 15.84
C SER A 93 -1.12 18.06 16.20
N GLY A 94 -0.07 18.73 15.72
CA GLY A 94 0.06 20.18 15.80
C GLY A 94 -0.76 20.96 14.77
N THR A 95 -1.49 20.29 13.86
CA THR A 95 -2.34 20.99 12.89
C THR A 95 -3.64 21.47 13.52
N ALA A 96 -4.18 22.57 12.99
CA ALA A 96 -5.47 23.09 13.43
C ALA A 96 -6.67 22.24 12.98
N LEU A 97 -6.47 21.19 12.16
CA LEU A 97 -7.54 20.35 11.62
C LEU A 97 -7.97 19.28 12.65
N PRO A 98 -9.20 19.31 13.18
CA PRO A 98 -9.69 18.27 14.07
C PRO A 98 -9.78 16.92 13.34
N VAL A 99 -9.47 15.82 14.05
CA VAL A 99 -9.55 14.46 13.48
C VAL A 99 -10.93 14.15 12.89
N SER A 100 -12.00 14.67 13.49
CA SER A 100 -13.39 14.51 13.02
C SER A 100 -13.65 15.13 11.65
N GLU A 101 -12.83 16.08 11.22
CA GLU A 101 -12.98 16.77 9.92
C GLU A 101 -12.23 16.08 8.79
N ILE A 102 -11.35 15.13 9.09
CA ILE A 102 -10.65 14.32 8.07
C ILE A 102 -11.69 13.62 7.19
N ASN A 103 -11.59 13.81 5.87
CA ASN A 103 -12.37 13.06 4.89
C ASN A 103 -11.63 11.76 4.53
N SER A 104 -11.82 10.71 5.34
CA SER A 104 -11.08 9.46 5.21
C SER A 104 -11.45 8.62 3.98
N ASP A 105 -12.54 8.92 3.28
CA ASP A 105 -12.92 8.22 2.03
C ASP A 105 -11.93 8.46 0.88
N LEU A 106 -11.14 9.53 0.97
CA LEU A 106 -10.10 9.87 0.00
C LEU A 106 -8.86 8.99 0.15
N PHE A 107 -8.71 8.30 1.28
CA PHE A 107 -7.49 7.61 1.67
C PHE A 107 -7.72 6.11 1.83
N THR A 108 -6.69 5.33 1.55
CA THR A 108 -6.64 3.92 1.96
C THR A 108 -5.82 3.75 3.24
N HIS A 109 -4.87 4.65 3.50
CA HIS A 109 -4.03 4.64 4.68
C HIS A 109 -3.97 6.05 5.30
N LEU A 110 -4.00 6.14 6.62
CA LEU A 110 -3.84 7.41 7.34
C LEU A 110 -2.78 7.27 8.42
N MET A 111 -1.82 8.19 8.44
CA MET A 111 -0.71 8.20 9.38
C MET A 111 -0.94 9.28 10.43
N CYS A 112 -1.06 8.87 11.69
CA CYS A 112 -1.20 9.77 12.83
C CYS A 112 0.18 10.17 13.35
N ALA A 113 0.54 11.44 13.21
CA ALA A 113 1.89 11.96 13.38
C ALA A 113 1.95 13.01 14.50
N PHE A 114 2.92 13.04 15.41
CA PHE A 114 3.94 12.02 15.66
C PHE A 114 4.01 11.59 17.13
N ALA A 115 4.26 10.31 17.36
CA ALA A 115 4.88 9.85 18.59
C ALA A 115 6.38 10.20 18.59
N ARG A 116 6.97 10.33 19.78
CA ARG A 116 8.37 10.69 20.03
C ARG A 116 9.09 9.55 20.75
N ILE A 117 10.42 9.58 20.78
CA ILE A 117 11.27 8.61 21.50
C ILE A 117 11.80 9.28 22.76
N ASN A 118 11.60 8.66 23.92
CA ASN A 118 12.16 9.13 25.18
C ASN A 118 13.68 8.88 25.20
N SER A 119 14.48 9.91 25.49
CA SER A 119 15.94 9.83 25.41
C SER A 119 16.59 8.94 26.47
N SER A 120 15.92 8.65 27.58
CA SER A 120 16.47 7.86 28.69
C SER A 120 16.05 6.40 28.64
N THR A 121 14.80 6.13 28.27
CA THR A 121 14.22 4.77 28.26
C THR A 121 14.14 4.17 26.86
N TYR A 122 14.21 5.00 25.82
CA TYR A 122 13.93 4.62 24.43
C TYR A 122 12.51 4.08 24.17
N HIS A 123 11.60 4.24 25.15
CA HIS A 123 10.19 4.01 24.92
C HIS A 123 9.64 5.10 24.02
N ILE A 124 8.68 4.75 23.16
CA ILE A 124 7.90 5.77 22.47
C ILE A 124 6.89 6.40 23.44
N PHE A 125 6.58 7.67 23.23
CA PHE A 125 5.52 8.36 23.94
C PHE A 125 4.78 9.33 23.02
N ILE A 126 3.55 9.65 23.38
CA ILE A 126 2.75 10.71 22.75
C ILE A 126 2.67 11.85 23.76
N ASP A 127 2.85 13.08 23.29
CA ASP A 127 2.70 14.26 24.14
C ASP A 127 1.28 14.29 24.73
N SER A 128 1.16 14.55 26.03
CA SER A 128 -0.13 14.53 26.74
C SER A 128 -1.14 15.51 26.17
N ASN A 129 -0.69 16.60 25.53
CA ASN A 129 -1.56 17.55 24.86
C ASN A 129 -2.30 16.94 23.66
N TYR A 130 -1.75 15.88 23.05
CA TYR A 130 -2.29 15.24 21.85
C TYR A 130 -2.84 13.83 22.11
N GLU A 131 -2.64 13.26 23.30
CA GLU A 131 -3.03 11.88 23.63
C GLU A 131 -4.51 11.58 23.35
N GLN A 132 -5.41 12.53 23.65
CA GLN A 132 -6.84 12.38 23.34
C GLN A 132 -7.10 12.29 21.82
N SER A 133 -6.34 13.00 21.00
CA SER A 133 -6.50 12.95 19.54
C SER A 133 -5.98 11.63 18.97
N PHE A 134 -4.85 11.13 19.48
CA PHE A 134 -4.29 9.85 19.07
C PHE A 134 -5.19 8.67 19.47
N SER A 135 -5.66 8.65 20.71
CA SER A 135 -6.55 7.59 21.22
C SER A 135 -7.88 7.51 20.46
N ASN A 136 -8.39 8.64 19.97
CA ASN A 136 -9.62 8.68 19.18
C ASN A 136 -9.40 8.58 17.66
N PHE A 137 -8.15 8.58 17.20
CA PHE A 137 -7.82 8.74 15.78
C PHE A 137 -8.49 7.67 14.93
N THR A 138 -8.16 6.41 15.20
CA THR A 138 -8.62 5.27 14.40
C THR A 138 -10.14 5.13 14.41
N ASN A 139 -10.75 5.20 15.59
CA ASN A 139 -12.21 5.12 15.73
C ASN A 139 -12.91 6.26 14.99
N THR A 140 -12.30 7.46 14.96
CA THR A 140 -12.91 8.62 14.29
C THR A 140 -12.85 8.51 12.77
N VAL A 141 -11.69 8.17 12.21
CA VAL A 141 -11.55 8.07 10.75
C VAL A 141 -12.26 6.84 10.18
N LYS A 142 -12.33 5.73 10.94
CA LYS A 142 -13.05 4.52 10.53
C LYS A 142 -14.57 4.68 10.55
N ARG A 143 -15.13 5.66 11.28
CA ARG A 143 -16.57 5.97 11.22
C ARG A 143 -17.02 6.45 9.83
N LYS A 144 -16.15 7.17 9.12
CA LYS A 144 -16.42 7.63 7.75
C LYS A 144 -15.99 6.60 6.71
N ASN A 145 -14.79 6.05 6.86
CA ASN A 145 -14.25 5.01 5.99
C ASN A 145 -13.85 3.75 6.79
N PRO A 146 -14.74 2.76 6.95
CA PRO A 146 -14.45 1.55 7.74
C PRO A 146 -13.28 0.71 7.24
N SER A 147 -12.87 0.85 5.97
CA SER A 147 -11.76 0.09 5.38
C SER A 147 -10.41 0.82 5.43
N VAL A 148 -10.36 2.05 5.95
CA VAL A 148 -9.09 2.79 6.06
C VAL A 148 -8.16 2.12 7.07
N THR A 149 -6.91 1.94 6.67
CA THR A 149 -5.83 1.45 7.53
C THR A 149 -5.18 2.63 8.24
N THR A 150 -4.92 2.50 9.53
CA THR A 150 -4.31 3.58 10.34
C THR A 150 -2.94 3.19 10.86
N LEU A 151 -1.96 4.09 10.77
CA LEU A 151 -0.61 3.85 11.28
C LEU A 151 -0.22 4.92 12.31
N LEU A 152 0.40 4.48 13.41
CA LEU A 152 1.07 5.38 14.34
C LEU A 152 2.43 5.75 13.76
N SER A 153 2.62 7.04 13.45
CA SER A 153 3.89 7.53 12.92
C SER A 153 4.79 7.99 14.06
N ILE A 154 5.98 7.42 14.15
CA ILE A 154 6.99 7.74 15.15
C ILE A 154 8.06 8.59 14.46
N PHE A 155 8.35 9.76 15.02
CA PHE A 155 9.35 10.64 14.47
C PHE A 155 10.74 10.20 14.92
N GLY A 156 11.56 9.73 13.97
CA GLY A 156 12.95 9.34 14.24
C GLY A 156 13.94 10.49 14.32
N VAL A 157 13.47 11.74 14.19
CA VAL A 157 14.24 12.99 14.15
C VAL A 157 15.23 13.05 12.97
N LYS A 158 15.13 14.13 12.19
CA LYS A 158 15.91 14.37 10.96
C LYS A 158 17.40 14.41 11.29
N GLN A 159 18.18 13.51 10.67
CA GLN A 159 19.64 13.41 10.62
C GLN A 159 20.39 13.55 11.97
N ASP A 160 21.07 12.48 12.40
CA ASP A 160 21.98 12.48 13.55
C ASP A 160 21.38 12.92 14.88
N SER A 161 20.08 12.62 15.11
CA SER A 161 19.57 12.66 16.47
C SER A 161 20.35 11.67 17.32
N GLU A 162 21.06 12.19 18.33
CA GLU A 162 21.77 11.39 19.32
C GLU A 162 20.82 10.36 19.96
N ILE A 163 19.55 10.68 20.10
CA ILE A 163 18.52 9.80 20.66
C ILE A 163 18.30 8.59 19.75
N PHE A 164 17.99 8.79 18.47
CA PHE A 164 17.74 7.68 17.54
C PHE A 164 19.00 6.85 17.33
N SER A 165 20.15 7.49 17.13
CA SER A 165 21.43 6.79 16.99
C SER A 165 21.77 5.95 18.22
N SER A 166 21.51 6.46 19.43
CA SER A 166 21.74 5.70 20.67
C SER A 166 20.74 4.56 20.84
N MET A 167 19.48 4.77 20.45
CA MET A 167 18.44 3.74 20.48
C MET A 167 18.81 2.54 19.61
N ILE A 168 19.24 2.77 18.37
CA ILE A 168 19.53 1.67 17.44
C ILE A 168 20.82 0.92 17.78
N ASN A 169 21.73 1.55 18.52
CA ASN A 169 23.08 1.03 18.75
C ASN A 169 23.16 -0.15 19.73
N GLN A 170 22.16 -0.32 20.61
CA GLN A 170 22.15 -1.41 21.60
C GLN A 170 20.90 -2.27 21.46
N SER A 171 21.05 -3.59 21.61
CA SER A 171 19.93 -4.53 21.49
C SER A 171 18.82 -4.28 22.52
N SER A 172 19.19 -3.93 23.76
CA SER A 172 18.24 -3.60 24.83
C SER A 172 17.44 -2.34 24.49
N SER A 173 18.11 -1.30 23.99
CA SER A 173 17.45 -0.06 23.59
C SER A 173 16.50 -0.24 22.40
N ARG A 174 16.90 -1.05 21.41
CA ARG A 174 16.00 -1.45 20.30
C ARG A 174 14.80 -2.23 20.81
N GLN A 175 15.00 -3.14 21.76
CA GLN A 175 13.92 -3.91 22.36
C GLN A 175 12.92 -3.00 23.09
N SER A 176 13.40 -2.06 23.92
CA SER A 176 12.55 -1.05 24.57
C SER A 176 11.71 -0.24 23.58
N PHE A 177 12.32 0.21 22.48
CA PHE A 177 11.61 0.91 21.42
C PHE A 177 10.55 0.02 20.75
N ILE A 178 10.93 -1.20 20.35
CA ILE A 178 10.06 -2.14 19.65
C ILE A 178 8.85 -2.50 20.51
N GLU A 179 9.07 -2.92 21.76
CA GLU A 179 8.01 -3.35 22.67
C GLU A 179 7.03 -2.21 22.95
N SER A 180 7.53 -1.04 23.34
CA SER A 180 6.68 0.13 23.60
C SER A 180 5.92 0.60 22.35
N SER A 181 6.50 0.47 21.15
CA SER A 181 5.84 0.84 19.90
C SER A 181 4.65 -0.06 19.59
N ILE A 182 4.81 -1.38 19.77
CA ILE A 182 3.75 -2.37 19.55
C ILE A 182 2.66 -2.19 20.59
N GLU A 183 3.02 -2.05 21.87
CA GLU A 183 2.09 -1.83 22.96
C GLU A 183 1.24 -0.57 22.71
N THR A 184 1.88 0.55 22.38
CA THR A 184 1.19 1.81 22.11
C THR A 184 0.28 1.73 20.88
N ALA A 185 0.74 1.10 19.79
CA ALA A 185 -0.10 0.91 18.60
C ALA A 185 -1.35 0.10 18.91
N ARG A 186 -1.21 -0.98 19.68
CA ARG A 186 -2.36 -1.81 20.11
C ARG A 186 -3.27 -1.09 21.08
N LEU A 187 -2.72 -0.33 22.04
CA LEU A 187 -3.46 0.44 23.02
C LEU A 187 -4.40 1.45 22.35
N TYR A 188 -3.91 2.16 21.33
CA TYR A 188 -4.67 3.17 20.60
C TYR A 188 -5.37 2.66 19.33
N GLY A 189 -5.33 1.34 19.10
CA GLY A 189 -6.10 0.69 18.04
C GLY A 189 -5.56 0.92 16.62
N PHE A 190 -4.29 1.25 16.46
CA PHE A 190 -3.64 1.38 15.16
C PHE A 190 -3.44 0.01 14.49
N ASP A 191 -3.49 0.02 13.15
CA ASP A 191 -3.31 -1.16 12.30
C ASP A 191 -1.83 -1.35 11.89
N GLY A 192 -0.98 -0.35 12.16
CA GLY A 192 0.43 -0.39 11.83
C GLY A 192 1.26 0.71 12.48
N LEU A 193 2.55 0.67 12.17
CA LEU A 193 3.59 1.56 12.67
C LEU A 193 4.36 2.13 11.48
N ASN A 194 4.68 3.42 11.55
CA ASN A 194 5.52 4.10 10.57
C ASN A 194 6.74 4.73 11.26
N LEU A 195 7.95 4.34 10.87
CA LEU A 195 9.17 5.01 11.30
C LEU A 195 9.49 6.16 10.34
N ALA A 196 9.24 7.39 10.76
CA ALA A 196 9.31 8.55 9.90
C ALA A 196 10.63 9.32 10.00
N ALA A 197 11.08 9.86 8.86
CA ALA A 197 12.17 10.83 8.71
C ALA A 197 13.53 10.38 9.30
N VAL A 198 13.82 9.08 9.24
CA VAL A 198 15.08 8.51 9.71
C VAL A 198 16.11 8.50 8.59
N MET A 199 17.29 9.06 8.84
CA MET A 199 18.42 8.92 7.93
C MET A 199 19.73 8.85 8.73
N PRO A 200 20.25 7.64 9.00
CA PRO A 200 21.52 7.48 9.69
C PRO A 200 22.68 8.20 8.99
N GLY A 201 23.53 8.88 9.77
CA GLY A 201 24.67 9.65 9.26
C GLY A 201 25.96 8.86 9.04
N ASN A 202 26.02 7.57 9.39
CA ASN A 202 27.18 6.71 9.17
C ASN A 202 26.80 5.24 8.87
N SER A 203 27.76 4.45 8.39
CA SER A 203 27.55 3.05 7.98
C SER A 203 27.17 2.13 9.14
N THR A 204 27.76 2.33 10.32
CA THR A 204 27.42 1.55 11.53
C THR A 204 25.96 1.77 11.92
N SER A 205 25.50 3.03 11.95
CA SER A 205 24.12 3.37 12.22
C SER A 205 23.16 2.83 11.13
N MET A 206 23.60 2.76 9.86
CA MET A 206 22.83 2.09 8.81
C MET A 206 22.67 0.59 9.07
N THR A 207 23.74 -0.10 9.46
CA THR A 207 23.69 -1.53 9.85
C THR A 207 22.76 -1.75 11.02
N ASN A 208 22.91 -0.95 12.08
CA ASN A 208 22.07 -1.02 13.27
C ASN A 208 20.59 -0.74 12.97
N MET A 209 20.30 0.15 12.02
CA MET A 209 18.93 0.38 11.56
C MET A 209 18.39 -0.83 10.78
N GLY A 210 19.19 -1.50 9.95
CA GLY A 210 18.80 -2.77 9.33
C GLY A 210 18.43 -3.82 10.38
N THR A 211 19.25 -3.96 11.43
CA THR A 211 18.97 -4.85 12.57
C THR A 211 17.70 -4.44 13.31
N LEU A 212 17.47 -3.15 13.55
CA LEU A 212 16.21 -2.66 14.13
C LEU A 212 15.00 -3.14 13.32
N LEU A 213 15.01 -3.00 12.00
CA LEU A 213 13.88 -3.38 11.16
C LEU A 213 13.62 -4.89 11.21
N GLU A 214 14.67 -5.71 11.18
CA GLU A 214 14.57 -7.18 11.30
C GLU A 214 14.04 -7.62 12.67
N ASP A 215 14.56 -7.03 13.75
CA ASP A 215 14.08 -7.24 15.13
C ASP A 215 12.59 -6.85 15.24
N TRP A 216 12.21 -5.71 14.64
CA TRP A 216 10.84 -5.18 14.70
C TRP A 216 9.84 -6.06 13.97
N ARG A 217 10.17 -6.53 12.74
CA ARG A 217 9.33 -7.48 12.00
C ARG A 217 9.14 -8.78 12.77
N THR A 218 10.22 -9.30 13.38
CA THR A 218 10.17 -10.52 14.20
C THR A 218 9.26 -10.35 15.41
N ALA A 219 9.35 -9.21 16.10
CA ALA A 219 8.53 -8.92 17.27
C ALA A 219 7.05 -8.75 16.91
N VAL A 220 6.74 -8.02 15.84
CA VAL A 220 5.37 -7.82 15.34
C VAL A 220 4.71 -9.14 14.93
N GLY A 221 5.43 -10.01 14.22
CA GLY A 221 4.89 -11.34 13.87
C GLY A 221 4.74 -12.27 15.08
N SER A 222 5.59 -12.12 16.09
CA SER A 222 5.44 -12.85 17.35
C SER A 222 4.25 -12.37 18.17
N GLU A 223 4.04 -11.05 18.28
CA GLU A 223 2.87 -10.48 18.94
C GLU A 223 1.57 -10.90 18.25
N SER A 224 1.53 -10.91 16.91
CA SER A 224 0.37 -11.37 16.14
C SER A 224 0.03 -12.83 16.44
N ARG A 225 1.03 -13.72 16.39
CA ARG A 225 0.84 -15.15 16.71
C ARG A 225 0.36 -15.36 18.15
N ASN A 226 0.91 -14.62 19.10
CA ASN A 226 0.60 -14.78 20.52
C ASN A 226 -0.78 -14.21 20.89
N SER A 227 -1.18 -13.10 20.26
CA SER A 227 -2.45 -12.42 20.55
C SER A 227 -3.62 -12.93 19.70
N GLY A 228 -3.34 -13.57 18.56
CA GLY A 228 -4.34 -13.92 17.55
C GLY A 228 -4.85 -12.73 16.73
N LYS A 229 -4.28 -11.53 16.91
CA LYS A 229 -4.63 -10.32 16.14
C LYS A 229 -3.87 -10.28 14.83
N SER A 230 -4.42 -9.60 13.83
CA SER A 230 -3.71 -9.32 12.58
C SER A 230 -2.38 -8.62 12.85
N GLU A 231 -1.33 -9.06 12.15
CA GLU A 231 0.01 -8.48 12.22
C GLU A 231 -0.03 -6.98 11.91
N LEU A 232 0.70 -6.18 12.71
CA LEU A 232 0.83 -4.74 12.46
C LEU A 232 1.60 -4.50 11.16
N LEU A 233 1.14 -3.57 10.34
CA LEU A 233 1.95 -3.12 9.21
C LEU A 233 3.19 -2.38 9.71
N LEU A 234 4.33 -2.58 9.06
CA LEU A 234 5.55 -1.81 9.28
C LEU A 234 5.90 -1.03 8.02
N VAL A 235 5.93 0.28 8.17
CA VAL A 235 6.27 1.24 7.12
C VAL A 235 7.45 2.09 7.58
N MET A 236 8.25 2.55 6.63
CA MET A 236 9.27 3.55 6.91
C MET A 236 9.17 4.69 5.91
N THR A 237 9.28 5.91 6.39
CA THR A 237 9.42 7.09 5.56
C THR A 237 10.89 7.31 5.23
N GLY A 238 11.28 7.00 4.00
CA GLY A 238 12.64 7.15 3.49
C GLY A 238 12.90 8.53 2.90
N CYS A 239 14.02 9.15 3.30
CA CYS A 239 14.50 10.38 2.68
C CYS A 239 14.90 10.17 1.20
N TYR A 240 14.89 11.25 0.42
CA TYR A 240 15.39 11.27 -0.95
C TYR A 240 16.87 10.84 -1.04
N PHE A 241 17.23 10.20 -2.14
CA PHE A 241 18.63 9.85 -2.44
C PHE A 241 19.26 10.90 -3.35
N SER A 242 20.39 11.47 -2.89
CA SER A 242 21.34 12.12 -3.80
C SER A 242 22.34 11.09 -4.31
N ALA A 243 22.66 11.09 -5.60
CA ALA A 243 23.72 10.24 -6.18
C ALA A 243 25.09 10.46 -5.52
N THR A 244 25.30 11.63 -4.90
CA THR A 244 26.54 11.96 -4.17
C THR A 244 26.59 11.39 -2.75
N ARG A 245 25.50 10.79 -2.25
CA ARG A 245 25.45 10.27 -0.89
C ARG A 245 26.09 8.89 -0.82
N LEU A 246 27.24 8.82 -0.16
CA LEU A 246 28.01 7.58 0.04
C LEU A 246 27.29 6.53 0.91
N LEU A 247 26.23 6.93 1.63
CA LEU A 247 25.47 6.06 2.51
C LEU A 247 24.18 5.57 1.85
N SER A 248 24.09 4.26 1.68
CA SER A 248 22.89 3.53 1.27
C SER A 248 22.05 3.12 2.46
N TYR A 249 20.72 3.14 2.30
CA TYR A 249 19.89 2.25 3.10
C TYR A 249 20.21 0.79 2.78
N LEU A 250 20.01 -0.09 3.77
CA LEU A 250 20.12 -1.54 3.60
C LEU A 250 18.85 -2.10 2.95
N VAL A 251 18.78 -1.99 1.63
CA VAL A 251 17.59 -2.32 0.83
C VAL A 251 17.07 -3.74 1.10
N GLU A 252 17.97 -4.72 1.23
CA GLU A 252 17.55 -6.10 1.46
C GLU A 252 16.92 -6.33 2.83
N SER A 253 17.46 -5.72 3.90
CA SER A 253 16.83 -5.77 5.23
C SER A 253 15.48 -5.08 5.21
N MET A 254 15.38 -3.91 4.55
CA MET A 254 14.11 -3.20 4.45
C MET A 254 13.04 -3.99 3.68
N LYS A 255 13.39 -4.64 2.56
CA LYS A 255 12.45 -5.47 1.77
C LYS A 255 11.90 -6.67 2.54
N LYS A 256 12.71 -7.23 3.44
CA LYS A 256 12.30 -8.37 4.30
C LYS A 256 11.44 -7.92 5.47
N SER A 257 11.64 -6.69 5.94
CA SER A 257 11.08 -6.22 7.20
C SER A 257 9.93 -5.24 7.06
N LEU A 258 9.79 -4.52 5.94
CA LEU A 258 8.77 -3.50 5.73
C LEU A 258 7.72 -3.96 4.72
N ASP A 259 6.47 -3.56 4.94
CA ASP A 259 5.37 -3.79 3.99
C ASP A 259 5.51 -2.87 2.77
N TRP A 260 5.94 -1.62 2.99
CA TRP A 260 6.27 -0.65 1.95
C TRP A 260 7.11 0.50 2.52
N VAL A 261 7.65 1.33 1.62
CA VAL A 261 8.41 2.54 1.96
C VAL A 261 7.67 3.76 1.45
N ASP A 262 7.44 4.73 2.33
CA ASP A 262 6.94 6.05 1.97
C ASP A 262 8.12 6.94 1.59
N VAL A 263 8.14 7.49 0.37
CA VAL A 263 9.31 8.21 -0.13
C VAL A 263 9.06 9.70 -0.05
N LEU A 264 9.89 10.40 0.72
CA LEU A 264 9.84 11.86 0.79
C LEU A 264 10.26 12.46 -0.54
N ALA A 265 9.25 12.92 -1.28
CA ALA A 265 9.36 13.45 -2.64
C ALA A 265 9.23 15.00 -2.66
N PHE A 266 9.74 15.65 -1.62
CA PHE A 266 9.70 17.10 -1.44
C PHE A 266 10.89 17.54 -0.57
N ASP A 267 10.95 18.80 -0.14
CA ASP A 267 12.12 19.42 0.53
C ASP A 267 13.38 19.52 -0.37
N ASN A 268 13.21 19.50 -1.71
CA ASN A 268 14.34 19.59 -2.65
C ASN A 268 15.13 20.89 -2.48
N TYR A 269 14.41 21.99 -2.27
CA TYR A 269 14.97 23.31 -1.97
C TYR A 269 14.18 23.92 -0.83
N LEU A 270 14.87 24.54 0.14
CA LEU A 270 14.29 25.15 1.33
C LEU A 270 14.91 26.53 1.60
N PRO A 271 14.12 27.54 2.03
CA PRO A 271 14.65 28.86 2.39
C PRO A 271 15.72 28.83 3.49
N THR A 272 15.70 27.81 4.34
CA THR A 272 16.66 27.62 5.43
C THR A 272 18.02 27.08 4.98
N ARG A 273 18.14 26.56 3.76
CA ARG A 273 19.37 25.96 3.22
C ARG A 273 19.85 26.62 1.93
N ASP A 274 18.92 27.13 1.12
CA ASP A 274 19.19 27.59 -0.23
C ASP A 274 19.03 29.11 -0.33
N ASN A 275 20.01 29.78 -0.94
CA ASN A 275 20.01 31.24 -1.14
C ASN A 275 19.39 31.66 -2.49
N PHE A 276 18.67 30.76 -3.16
CA PHE A 276 18.00 30.97 -4.43
C PHE A 276 16.63 30.29 -4.43
N THR A 277 15.74 30.74 -5.31
CA THR A 277 14.43 30.11 -5.49
C THR A 277 14.56 28.81 -6.27
N GLY A 278 14.04 27.70 -5.72
CA GLY A 278 13.99 26.40 -6.39
C GLY A 278 12.68 25.65 -6.12
N PRO A 279 12.26 24.76 -7.02
CA PRO A 279 11.01 24.02 -6.86
C PRO A 279 11.14 22.89 -5.81
N HIS A 280 10.52 23.08 -4.65
CA HIS A 280 10.58 22.16 -3.49
C HIS A 280 10.18 20.69 -3.79
N SER A 281 9.35 20.43 -4.79
CA SER A 281 8.84 19.10 -5.14
C SER A 281 8.79 18.85 -6.66
N ALA A 282 9.77 19.36 -7.41
CA ALA A 282 9.83 19.12 -8.86
C ALA A 282 9.89 17.63 -9.22
N LEU A 283 8.96 17.18 -10.08
CA LEU A 283 8.98 15.81 -10.61
C LEU A 283 10.24 15.56 -11.44
N TYR A 284 10.62 16.53 -12.28
CA TYR A 284 11.82 16.51 -13.12
C TYR A 284 12.66 17.78 -12.91
N GLY A 285 13.98 17.65 -13.01
CA GLY A 285 14.89 18.79 -12.99
C GLY A 285 14.82 19.63 -14.28
N SER A 286 15.30 20.88 -14.23
CA SER A 286 15.42 21.71 -15.44
C SER A 286 16.54 21.18 -16.35
N SER A 287 16.33 21.23 -17.66
CA SER A 287 17.35 20.86 -18.67
C SER A 287 18.60 21.74 -18.61
N SER A 288 18.48 22.96 -18.05
CA SER A 288 19.59 23.90 -17.86
C SER A 288 20.32 23.73 -16.53
N SER A 289 19.79 22.94 -15.60
CA SER A 289 20.40 22.70 -14.30
C SER A 289 21.00 21.29 -14.26
N SER A 290 22.28 21.16 -13.89
CA SER A 290 22.89 19.86 -13.56
C SER A 290 22.41 19.30 -12.21
N THR A 291 21.31 19.83 -11.66
CA THR A 291 20.86 19.50 -10.31
C THR A 291 20.20 18.14 -10.28
N TRP A 292 20.76 17.26 -9.46
CA TRP A 292 20.26 15.91 -9.24
C TRP A 292 18.93 15.86 -8.45
N LEU A 293 18.60 16.93 -7.72
CA LEU A 293 17.45 17.00 -6.81
C LEU A 293 16.13 17.14 -7.56
N ASN A 294 15.48 16.01 -7.83
CA ASN A 294 14.09 15.91 -8.28
C ASN A 294 13.51 14.54 -7.90
N ILE A 295 12.19 14.42 -7.96
CA ILE A 295 11.47 13.21 -7.56
C ILE A 295 11.84 12.03 -8.47
N ASN A 296 11.88 12.24 -9.79
CA ASN A 296 12.19 11.17 -10.74
C ASN A 296 13.55 10.54 -10.45
N ASN A 297 14.61 11.33 -10.30
CA ASN A 297 15.94 10.82 -9.99
C ASN A 297 15.98 10.08 -8.65
N SER A 298 15.29 10.60 -7.64
CA SER A 298 15.19 9.94 -6.33
C SER A 298 14.54 8.57 -6.46
N VAL A 299 13.40 8.47 -7.14
CA VAL A 299 12.70 7.22 -7.40
C VAL A 299 13.58 6.25 -8.18
N GLN A 300 14.22 6.71 -9.27
CA GLN A 300 15.12 5.87 -10.07
C GLN A 300 16.27 5.32 -9.24
N GLU A 301 16.82 6.11 -8.32
CA GLU A 301 17.91 5.65 -7.47
C GLU A 301 17.47 4.55 -6.50
N TRP A 302 16.28 4.66 -5.93
CA TRP A 302 15.73 3.59 -5.12
C TRP A 302 15.47 2.31 -5.95
N LEU A 303 14.94 2.45 -7.17
CA LEU A 303 14.73 1.32 -8.09
C LEU A 303 16.07 0.63 -8.43
N ASN A 304 17.09 1.41 -8.77
CA ASN A 304 18.44 0.92 -9.08
C ASN A 304 19.09 0.18 -7.91
N ARG A 305 18.72 0.53 -6.67
CA ARG A 305 19.20 -0.15 -5.46
C ARG A 305 18.42 -1.42 -5.11
N GLY A 306 17.46 -1.82 -5.93
CA GLY A 306 16.77 -3.11 -5.82
C GLY A 306 15.42 -3.08 -5.10
N PHE A 307 14.89 -1.89 -4.83
CA PHE A 307 13.55 -1.69 -4.31
C PHE A 307 12.55 -1.73 -5.47
N LEU A 308 11.83 -2.84 -5.65
CA LEU A 308 10.94 -3.04 -6.79
C LEU A 308 9.69 -2.14 -6.69
N ALA A 309 9.20 -1.62 -7.82
CA ALA A 309 8.03 -0.73 -7.89
C ALA A 309 6.73 -1.30 -7.27
N THR A 310 6.63 -2.62 -7.04
CA THR A 310 5.49 -3.24 -6.35
C THR A 310 5.51 -3.03 -4.83
N CYS A 311 6.66 -2.70 -4.25
CA CYS A 311 6.83 -2.29 -2.85
C CYS A 311 6.66 -0.78 -2.65
N TRP A 312 6.26 -0.05 -3.71
CA TRP A 312 6.26 1.41 -3.81
C TRP A 312 4.87 1.92 -4.11
N LYS A 313 4.40 2.92 -3.34
CA LYS A 313 3.15 3.59 -3.66
C LYS A 313 3.27 5.07 -3.32
N TYR A 314 3.02 5.91 -4.33
CA TYR A 314 3.23 7.36 -4.28
C TYR A 314 2.24 8.03 -3.34
N ASN A 315 2.74 8.93 -2.48
CA ASN A 315 1.91 9.87 -1.73
C ASN A 315 2.22 11.31 -2.16
N THR A 316 1.18 12.10 -2.39
CA THR A 316 1.25 13.55 -2.37
C THR A 316 0.92 13.97 -0.94
N LEU A 317 1.93 14.36 -0.17
CA LEU A 317 1.69 15.01 1.12
C LEU A 317 1.01 16.36 0.84
N ILE A 318 -0.27 16.46 1.20
CA ILE A 318 -0.92 17.75 1.36
C ILE A 318 -0.51 18.23 2.75
N HIS A 319 0.57 19.02 2.80
CA HIS A 319 0.84 19.83 3.97
C HIS A 319 -0.23 20.93 4.01
N CYS A 320 -1.15 20.84 4.96
CA CYS A 320 -1.97 22.00 5.31
C CYS A 320 -1.07 22.91 6.15
N ASP A 321 -0.48 23.91 5.49
CA ASP A 321 0.23 25.00 6.16
C ASP A 321 -0.65 25.60 7.26
N GLY A 322 -0.05 25.76 8.43
CA GLY A 322 -0.64 26.40 9.59
C GLY A 322 0.41 26.48 10.69
N GLU A 323 1.33 27.44 10.55
CA GLU A 323 2.20 28.00 11.59
C GLU A 323 2.76 27.00 12.63
N SER A 324 3.95 26.44 12.36
CA SER A 324 4.80 25.90 13.42
C SER A 324 6.28 26.24 13.20
N ASP A 325 6.56 27.45 12.73
CA ASP A 325 7.92 28.02 12.59
C ASP A 325 8.55 28.44 13.93
N HIS A 326 7.96 28.08 15.08
CA HIS A 326 8.42 28.52 16.40
C HIS A 326 8.93 27.44 17.34
N GLU A 327 9.02 26.16 16.94
CA GLU A 327 9.53 25.09 17.82
C GLU A 327 10.79 24.37 17.29
N TYR A 328 11.57 25.06 16.46
CA TYR A 328 12.89 24.59 15.99
C TYR A 328 14.03 25.48 16.53
N GLN A 329 14.16 25.57 17.86
CA GLN A 329 15.40 25.96 18.54
C GLN A 329 15.81 24.94 19.59
#